data_AF-A0A956CAU3-F1
#
_entry.id   AF-A0A956CAU3-F1
#
_cell.length_a   1.000
_cell.length_b   1.000
_cell.length_c   1.000
_cell.angle_alpha   90.00
_cell.angle_beta   90.00
_cell.angle_gamma   90.00
#
_symmetry.space_group_name_H-M   'P 1'
#
loop_
_entity.id
_entity.type
_entity.pdbx_description
1 polymer ?
#
loop_
_entity_poly.entity_id
_entity_poly.type
_entity_poly.pdbx_seq_one_letter_code
_entity_poly.pdbx_strand_id
1 'polypeptide(L)'
;MNEADRRAVLARRAAFVSAALATLGCSPARPEPREPEVVAVPPAPEDAGTTAQADAAPPPRSPSTKPGEPPSMDVPAGVSETAQKRYTHLFESMRALYDTVDKIEEALPSCNVQDAACEARWRDVADQLLEIRKTRSFMYFCPGTSDEARQFAEAQKAHEEYFNGRLGKVNTQIDAAWSGHEERWKKLQEDAYQAKPFPCLSFACQDW
;
A
#
# COMPACT_ATOMS: atom_id res chain seq x y z
N MET A 1 -6.31 -11.49 52.43
CA MET A 1 -5.48 -11.95 51.29
C MET A 1 -4.04 -11.94 51.76
N ASN A 2 -3.37 -13.10 51.79
CA ASN A 2 -2.01 -13.19 52.31
C ASN A 2 -1.00 -12.68 51.26
N GLU A 3 0.23 -12.38 51.67
CA GLU A 3 1.23 -11.78 50.78
C GLU A 3 1.69 -12.74 49.66
N ALA A 4 1.58 -14.06 49.89
CA ALA A 4 1.87 -15.08 48.88
C ALA A 4 0.84 -15.07 47.74
N ASP A 5 -0.44 -14.87 48.04
CA ASP A 5 -1.51 -14.74 47.04
C ASP A 5 -1.33 -13.48 46.20
N ARG A 6 -0.96 -12.36 46.84
CA ARG A 6 -0.65 -11.11 46.13
C ARG A 6 0.53 -11.27 45.18
N ARG A 7 1.60 -11.96 45.62
CA ARG A 7 2.76 -12.26 44.75
C ARG A 7 2.40 -13.21 43.61
N ALA A 8 1.56 -14.22 43.85
CA ALA A 8 1.10 -15.14 42.81
C ALA A 8 0.25 -14.45 41.74
N VAL A 9 -0.64 -13.54 42.14
CA VAL A 9 -1.44 -12.74 41.20
C VAL A 9 -0.56 -11.76 40.42
N LEU A 10 0.39 -11.09 41.08
CA LEU A 10 1.33 -10.19 40.40
C LEU A 10 2.25 -10.94 39.42
N ALA A 11 2.73 -12.13 39.79
CA ALA A 11 3.56 -12.97 38.93
C ALA A 11 2.78 -13.46 37.69
N ARG A 12 1.51 -13.86 37.86
CA ARG A 12 0.64 -14.23 36.72
C ARG A 12 0.36 -13.05 35.79
N ARG A 13 0.18 -11.84 36.34
CA ARG A 13 0.00 -10.62 35.54
C ARG A 13 1.28 -10.23 34.80
N ALA A 14 2.44 -10.34 35.44
CA ALA A 14 3.73 -10.09 34.81
C ALA A 14 4.00 -11.06 33.65
N ALA A 15 3.68 -12.35 33.82
CA ALA A 15 3.81 -13.35 32.76
C ALA A 15 2.93 -13.03 31.55
N PHE A 16 1.70 -12.54 31.76
CA PHE A 16 0.81 -12.12 30.67
C PHE A 16 1.32 -10.87 29.92
N VAL A 17 1.90 -9.90 30.63
CA VAL A 17 2.47 -8.69 30.01
C VAL A 17 3.75 -9.01 29.23
N SER A 18 4.59 -9.93 29.72
CA SER A 18 5.79 -10.38 29.00
C SER A 18 5.46 -11.21 27.75
N ALA A 19 4.40 -12.03 27.79
CA ALA A 19 3.93 -12.76 26.60
C ALA A 19 3.38 -11.81 25.53
N ALA A 20 2.64 -10.77 25.93
CA ALA A 20 2.14 -9.75 25.00
C ALA A 20 3.26 -8.93 24.34
N LEU A 21 4.35 -8.67 25.06
CA LEU A 21 5.52 -7.97 24.51
C LEU A 21 6.39 -8.88 23.61
N ALA A 22 6.45 -10.19 23.88
CA ALA A 22 7.11 -11.15 23.00
C ALA A 22 6.37 -11.33 21.66
N THR A 23 5.04 -11.16 21.64
CA THR A 23 4.23 -11.18 20.40
C THR A 23 4.20 -9.84 19.65
N LEU A 24 4.64 -8.74 20.28
CA LEU A 24 4.77 -7.42 19.66
C LEU A 24 6.22 -7.09 19.25
N GLY A 25 7.17 -7.95 19.59
CA GLY A 25 8.57 -7.81 19.23
C GLY A 25 8.83 -8.32 17.82
N CYS A 26 8.73 -7.44 16.82
CA CYS A 26 9.38 -7.63 15.52
C CYS A 26 10.91 -7.61 15.71
N SER A 27 11.48 -8.70 16.24
CA SER A 27 12.93 -8.91 16.22
C SER A 27 13.33 -9.45 14.85
N PRO A 28 14.22 -8.77 14.10
CA PRO A 28 14.80 -9.37 12.90
C PRO A 28 15.71 -10.51 13.33
N ALA A 29 15.31 -11.75 13.03
CA ALA A 29 16.26 -12.86 12.98
C ALA A 29 17.28 -12.52 11.88
N ARG A 30 18.51 -12.21 12.29
CA ARG A 30 19.64 -11.95 11.38
C ARG A 30 19.93 -13.23 10.60
N PRO A 31 19.76 -13.26 9.25
CA PRO A 31 20.18 -14.41 8.47
C PRO A 31 21.70 -14.49 8.49
N GLU A 32 22.26 -15.68 8.72
CA GLU A 32 23.70 -15.92 8.60
C GLU A 32 24.16 -15.70 7.15
N PRO A 33 25.38 -15.16 6.93
CA PRO A 33 25.92 -14.98 5.58
C PRO A 33 26.14 -16.34 4.92
N ARG A 34 25.42 -16.63 3.84
CA ARG A 34 25.80 -17.70 2.90
C ARG A 34 26.73 -17.11 1.85
N GLU A 35 27.92 -17.69 1.73
CA GLU A 35 28.88 -17.36 0.68
C GLU A 35 28.29 -17.70 -0.71
N PRO A 36 28.46 -16.83 -1.73
CA PRO A 36 27.97 -17.12 -3.07
C PRO A 36 28.87 -18.16 -3.77
N GLU A 37 28.30 -19.31 -4.09
CA GLU A 37 28.87 -20.31 -4.99
C GLU A 37 28.84 -19.75 -6.42
N VAL A 38 30.02 -19.51 -7.00
CA VAL A 38 30.18 -18.97 -8.35
C VAL A 38 30.00 -20.10 -9.36
N VAL A 39 28.83 -20.17 -9.99
CA VAL A 39 28.59 -21.04 -11.14
C VAL A 39 29.01 -20.30 -12.42
N ALA A 40 30.07 -20.78 -13.07
CA ALA A 40 30.52 -20.29 -14.37
C ALA A 40 29.57 -20.76 -15.49
N VAL A 41 29.02 -19.82 -16.27
CA VAL A 41 28.19 -20.09 -17.45
C VAL A 41 29.07 -19.98 -18.71
N PRO A 42 29.12 -21.00 -19.60
CA PRO A 42 29.86 -20.92 -20.86
C PRO A 42 29.11 -20.08 -21.93
N PRO A 43 29.84 -19.44 -22.87
CA PRO A 43 29.23 -18.58 -23.89
C PRO A 43 28.50 -19.40 -24.97
N ALA A 44 27.31 -18.94 -25.36
CA ALA A 44 26.57 -19.45 -26.51
C ALA A 44 26.90 -18.62 -27.77
N PRO A 45 26.91 -19.24 -28.96
CA PRO A 45 27.32 -18.58 -30.21
C PRO A 45 26.23 -17.70 -30.82
N GLU A 46 26.69 -16.64 -31.50
CA GLU A 46 25.94 -15.79 -32.42
C GLU A 46 25.67 -16.54 -33.74
N ASP A 47 24.44 -16.51 -34.27
CA ASP A 47 24.24 -16.23 -35.70
C ASP A 47 22.77 -15.85 -36.05
N ALA A 48 22.65 -15.16 -37.18
CA ALA A 48 21.63 -14.20 -37.58
C ALA A 48 20.31 -14.75 -38.21
N GLY A 49 19.31 -13.86 -38.37
CA GLY A 49 18.29 -14.00 -39.43
C GLY A 49 16.88 -13.40 -39.22
N THR A 50 16.71 -12.12 -39.58
CA THR A 50 15.53 -11.36 -40.13
C THR A 50 14.32 -12.20 -40.64
N THR A 51 13.02 -11.88 -40.46
CA THR A 51 12.25 -10.68 -40.91
C THR A 51 10.82 -10.63 -40.31
N ALA A 52 10.41 -9.41 -39.90
CA ALA A 52 9.11 -8.72 -40.03
C ALA A 52 7.75 -9.43 -39.88
N GLN A 53 6.93 -8.94 -38.94
CA GLN A 53 5.59 -8.40 -39.25
C GLN A 53 5.22 -7.29 -38.27
N ALA A 54 5.09 -6.07 -38.79
CA ALA A 54 4.72 -4.89 -38.03
C ALA A 54 3.20 -4.88 -37.84
N ASP A 55 2.75 -5.28 -36.64
CA ASP A 55 1.45 -4.82 -36.15
C ASP A 55 1.63 -3.40 -35.63
N ALA A 56 0.86 -2.48 -36.22
CA ALA A 56 0.83 -1.08 -35.81
C ALA A 56 0.33 -0.99 -34.37
N ALA A 57 1.25 -0.99 -33.41
CA ALA A 57 0.97 -0.61 -32.05
C ALA A 57 0.30 0.78 -32.07
N PRO A 58 -0.83 0.99 -31.37
CA PRO A 58 -1.43 2.30 -31.26
C PRO A 58 -0.37 3.28 -30.73
N PRO A 59 -0.37 4.54 -31.19
CA PRO A 59 0.65 5.50 -30.79
C PRO A 59 0.67 5.61 -29.25
N PRO A 60 1.87 5.69 -28.63
CA PRO A 60 1.98 5.90 -27.20
C PRO A 60 1.19 7.15 -26.86
N ARG A 61 0.12 6.97 -26.07
CA ARG A 61 -0.67 8.11 -25.58
C ARG A 61 0.28 8.92 -24.72
N SER A 62 0.48 10.18 -25.08
CA SER A 62 1.25 11.12 -24.27
C SER A 62 0.74 11.07 -22.83
N PRO A 63 1.61 11.21 -21.81
CA PRO A 63 1.18 11.22 -20.42
C PRO A 63 0.09 12.28 -20.26
N SER A 64 -1.10 11.85 -19.83
CA SER A 64 -2.25 12.72 -19.59
C SER A 64 -1.80 13.92 -18.77
N THR A 65 -1.73 15.09 -19.41
CA THR A 65 -1.12 16.31 -18.86
C THR A 65 -2.17 17.35 -18.48
N LYS A 66 -3.46 17.00 -18.57
CA LYS A 66 -4.54 17.88 -18.13
C LYS A 66 -4.72 17.77 -16.62
N PRO A 67 -4.74 18.91 -15.90
CA PRO A 67 -5.06 18.92 -14.47
C PRO A 67 -6.39 18.21 -14.20
N GLY A 68 -6.38 17.21 -13.33
CA GLY A 68 -7.58 16.46 -12.92
C GLY A 68 -7.85 15.16 -13.68
N GLU A 69 -7.12 14.85 -14.75
CA GLU A 69 -7.15 13.53 -15.38
C GLU A 69 -6.19 12.56 -14.67
N PRO A 70 -6.52 11.27 -14.55
CA PRO A 70 -5.61 10.29 -13.97
C PRO A 70 -4.34 10.14 -14.85
N PRO A 71 -3.16 9.93 -14.25
CA PRO A 71 -1.94 9.61 -15.00
C PRO A 71 -2.11 8.32 -15.81
N SER A 72 -1.31 8.18 -16.87
CA SER A 72 -1.36 7.00 -17.74
C SER A 72 -0.99 5.72 -16.97
N MET A 73 -1.76 4.65 -17.18
CA MET A 73 -1.50 3.30 -16.67
C MET A 73 -0.87 2.38 -17.72
N ASP A 74 -0.37 2.93 -18.82
CA ASP A 74 0.28 2.16 -19.87
C ASP A 74 1.74 1.89 -19.48
N VAL A 75 2.20 0.65 -19.64
CA VAL A 75 3.61 0.31 -19.46
C VAL A 75 4.42 0.87 -20.63
N PRO A 76 5.51 1.61 -20.40
CA PRO A 76 6.32 2.14 -21.49
C PRO A 76 6.86 1.00 -22.38
N ALA A 77 6.84 1.20 -23.70
CA ALA A 77 7.35 0.21 -24.64
C ALA A 77 8.88 0.09 -24.54
N GLY A 78 9.40 -1.12 -24.69
CA GLY A 78 10.86 -1.37 -24.74
C GLY A 78 11.57 -1.41 -23.40
N VAL A 79 10.83 -1.37 -22.27
CA VAL A 79 11.41 -1.56 -20.94
C VAL A 79 11.80 -3.03 -20.70
N SER A 80 12.74 -3.26 -19.79
CA SER A 80 13.12 -4.60 -19.35
C SER A 80 11.95 -5.39 -18.75
N GLU A 81 12.04 -6.73 -18.73
CA GLU A 81 11.02 -7.60 -18.12
C GLU A 81 10.82 -7.28 -16.63
N THR A 82 11.90 -6.93 -15.93
CA THR A 82 11.85 -6.49 -14.53
C THR A 82 11.04 -5.20 -14.38
N ALA A 83 11.35 -4.17 -15.17
CA ALA A 83 10.60 -2.92 -15.17
C ALA A 83 9.12 -3.16 -15.54
N GLN A 84 8.85 -4.01 -16.53
CA GLN A 84 7.49 -4.37 -16.93
C GLN A 84 6.68 -4.95 -15.76
N LYS A 85 7.26 -5.88 -14.99
CA LYS A 85 6.61 -6.45 -13.79
C LYS A 85 6.35 -5.39 -12.73
N ARG A 86 7.30 -4.47 -12.51
CA ARG A 86 7.15 -3.37 -11.56
C ARG A 86 6.03 -2.42 -11.96
N TYR A 87 6.00 -1.97 -13.22
CA TYR A 87 4.94 -1.11 -13.75
C TYR A 87 3.56 -1.79 -13.66
N THR A 88 3.48 -3.06 -14.04
CA THR A 88 2.22 -3.83 -13.95
C THR A 88 1.70 -3.85 -12.52
N HIS A 89 2.57 -4.19 -11.55
CA HIS A 89 2.19 -4.22 -10.14
C HIS A 89 1.78 -2.83 -9.60
N LEU A 90 2.51 -1.78 -9.99
CA LEU A 90 2.17 -0.40 -9.64
C LEU A 90 0.77 -0.06 -10.16
N PHE A 91 0.49 -0.29 -11.43
CA PHE A 91 -0.78 0.11 -12.04
C PHE A 91 -1.97 -0.71 -11.54
N GLU A 92 -1.79 -1.99 -11.26
CA GLU A 92 -2.82 -2.80 -10.57
C GLU A 92 -3.14 -2.23 -9.19
N SER A 93 -2.11 -1.88 -8.42
CA SER A 93 -2.28 -1.29 -7.08
C SER A 93 -2.93 0.10 -7.14
N MET A 94 -2.52 0.95 -8.07
CA MET A 94 -3.10 2.28 -8.26
C MET A 94 -4.56 2.20 -8.73
N ARG A 95 -4.92 1.24 -9.58
CA ARG A 95 -6.31 0.99 -9.97
C ARG A 95 -7.17 0.63 -8.77
N ALA A 96 -6.71 -0.31 -7.94
CA ALA A 96 -7.41 -0.68 -6.71
C ALA A 96 -7.58 0.51 -5.75
N LEU A 97 -6.57 1.36 -5.64
CA LEU A 97 -6.64 2.59 -4.85
C LEU A 97 -7.66 3.60 -5.42
N TYR A 98 -7.68 3.81 -6.74
CA TYR A 98 -8.65 4.70 -7.39
C TYR A 98 -10.08 4.19 -7.23
N ASP A 99 -10.31 2.91 -7.48
CA ASP A 99 -11.62 2.27 -7.29
C ASP A 99 -12.11 2.37 -5.84
N THR A 100 -11.18 2.31 -4.87
CA THR A 100 -11.54 2.47 -3.45
C THR A 100 -11.91 3.91 -3.13
N VAL A 101 -11.21 4.89 -3.70
CA VAL A 101 -11.57 6.31 -3.52
C VAL A 101 -12.91 6.62 -4.18
N ASP A 102 -13.18 6.09 -5.37
CA ASP A 102 -14.48 6.22 -6.05
C ASP A 102 -15.62 5.71 -5.14
N LYS A 103 -15.46 4.52 -4.56
CA LYS A 103 -16.44 3.95 -3.62
C LYS A 103 -16.63 4.81 -2.37
N ILE A 104 -15.58 5.42 -1.84
CA ILE A 104 -15.72 6.34 -0.70
C ILE A 104 -16.50 7.57 -1.12
N GLU A 105 -16.14 8.21 -2.24
CA GLU A 105 -16.82 9.39 -2.75
C GLU A 105 -18.33 9.15 -2.98
N GLU A 106 -18.70 7.97 -3.49
CA GLU A 106 -20.09 7.55 -3.65
C GLU A 106 -20.80 7.21 -2.33
N ALA A 107 -20.06 6.66 -1.35
CA ALA A 107 -20.60 6.21 -0.08
C ALA A 107 -20.69 7.31 0.99
N LEU A 108 -20.09 8.49 0.77
CA LEU A 108 -20.09 9.60 1.72
C LEU A 108 -21.52 9.95 2.16
N PRO A 109 -21.88 9.74 3.44
CA PRO A 109 -23.24 9.97 3.90
C PRO A 109 -23.56 11.47 3.95
N SER A 110 -24.72 11.86 3.43
CA SER A 110 -25.25 13.23 3.55
C SER A 110 -25.95 13.52 4.89
N CYS A 111 -25.99 12.53 5.79
CA CYS A 111 -26.78 12.55 7.02
C CYS A 111 -25.91 12.75 8.26
N ASN A 112 -26.54 13.14 9.38
CA ASN A 112 -25.82 13.58 10.57
C ASN A 112 -25.02 12.43 11.20
N VAL A 113 -23.76 12.68 11.55
CA VAL A 113 -22.85 11.71 12.18
C VAL A 113 -23.37 11.18 13.53
N GLN A 114 -24.29 11.90 14.17
CA GLN A 114 -24.93 11.47 15.40
C GLN A 114 -26.07 10.47 15.19
N ASP A 115 -26.64 10.41 13.98
CA ASP A 115 -27.76 9.52 13.67
C ASP A 115 -27.28 8.06 13.61
N ALA A 116 -27.91 7.18 14.39
CA ALA A 116 -27.54 5.77 14.45
C ALA A 116 -27.63 5.06 13.08
N ALA A 117 -28.56 5.50 12.22
CA ALA A 117 -28.70 4.99 10.85
C ALA A 117 -27.53 5.39 9.94
N CYS A 118 -26.85 6.49 10.24
CA CYS A 118 -25.69 6.98 9.49
C CYS A 118 -24.38 6.35 9.96
N GLU A 119 -24.31 5.96 11.24
CA GLU A 119 -23.13 5.33 11.82
C GLU A 119 -22.68 4.10 11.03
N ALA A 120 -23.61 3.27 10.56
CA ALA A 120 -23.28 2.10 9.74
C ALA A 120 -22.61 2.47 8.40
N ARG A 121 -23.04 3.56 7.76
CA ARG A 121 -22.43 4.05 6.51
C ARG A 121 -21.08 4.69 6.76
N TRP A 122 -20.95 5.43 7.87
CA TRP A 122 -19.67 5.99 8.28
C TRP A 122 -18.64 4.92 8.68
N ARG A 123 -19.08 3.79 9.24
CA ARG A 123 -18.23 2.61 9.44
C ARG A 123 -17.72 2.05 8.11
N ASP A 124 -18.57 1.96 7.09
CA ASP A 124 -18.14 1.51 5.76
C ASP A 124 -17.07 2.45 5.17
N VAL A 125 -17.24 3.76 5.31
CA VAL A 125 -16.20 4.75 4.95
C VAL A 125 -14.89 4.49 5.70
N ALA A 126 -14.95 4.24 7.02
CA ALA A 126 -13.76 3.93 7.82
C ALA A 126 -13.07 2.63 7.36
N ASP A 127 -13.84 1.60 7.02
CA ASP A 127 -13.35 0.33 6.47
C ASP A 127 -12.66 0.52 5.11
N GLN A 128 -13.21 1.35 4.24
CA GLN A 128 -12.61 1.65 2.94
C GLN A 128 -11.31 2.45 3.07
N LEU A 129 -11.25 3.42 4.00
CA LEU A 129 -10.00 4.12 4.34
C LEU A 129 -8.93 3.17 4.89
N LEU A 130 -9.34 2.14 5.62
CA LEU A 130 -8.44 1.09 6.10
C LEU A 130 -7.88 0.26 4.94
N GLU A 131 -8.71 -0.09 3.95
CA GLU A 131 -8.25 -0.83 2.76
C GLU A 131 -7.25 0.00 1.94
N ILE A 132 -7.45 1.31 1.82
CA ILE A 132 -6.45 2.23 1.24
C ILE A 132 -5.11 2.10 1.99
N ARG A 133 -5.14 2.17 3.33
CA ARG A 133 -3.91 2.07 4.15
C ARG A 133 -3.23 0.72 3.95
N LYS A 134 -4.01 -0.35 3.84
CA LYS A 134 -3.55 -1.71 3.55
C LYS A 134 -2.85 -1.78 2.22
N THR A 135 -3.51 -1.43 1.13
CA THR A 135 -2.92 -1.43 -0.21
C THR A 135 -1.62 -0.63 -0.25
N ARG A 136 -1.60 0.58 0.32
CA ARG A 136 -0.38 1.40 0.40
C ARG A 136 0.76 0.77 1.18
N SER A 137 0.46 0.00 2.23
CA SER A 137 1.49 -0.68 3.03
C SER A 137 2.18 -1.81 2.26
N PHE A 138 1.52 -2.37 1.24
CA PHE A 138 2.08 -3.43 0.37
C PHE A 138 2.72 -2.90 -0.91
N MET A 139 2.53 -1.62 -1.24
CA MET A 139 3.15 -0.96 -2.40
C MET A 139 4.62 -0.54 -2.15
N TYR A 140 5.28 -1.08 -1.12
CA TYR A 140 6.64 -0.69 -0.79
C TYR A 140 7.59 -0.97 -1.97
N PHE A 141 8.32 0.05 -2.37
CA PHE A 141 9.24 0.03 -3.50
C PHE A 141 10.65 0.39 -3.04
N CYS A 142 11.63 -0.31 -3.60
CA CYS A 142 13.04 -0.02 -3.39
C CYS A 142 13.55 0.86 -4.53
N PRO A 143 14.09 2.05 -4.23
CA PRO A 143 14.60 2.94 -5.25
C PRO A 143 15.74 2.26 -6.00
N GLY A 144 15.63 2.22 -7.34
CA GLY A 144 16.71 1.78 -8.22
C GLY A 144 17.47 2.97 -8.80
N THR A 145 18.70 2.73 -9.25
CA THR A 145 19.57 3.78 -9.83
C THR A 145 19.56 3.82 -11.36
N SER A 146 18.97 2.81 -12.00
CA SER A 146 18.84 2.72 -13.46
C SER A 146 17.91 3.78 -14.05
N ASP A 147 18.06 4.06 -15.35
CA ASP A 147 17.17 4.99 -16.08
C ASP A 147 15.70 4.54 -16.01
N GLU A 148 15.46 3.24 -16.11
CA GLU A 148 14.12 2.64 -15.97
C GLU A 148 13.57 2.82 -14.55
N ALA A 149 14.40 2.62 -13.52
CA ALA A 149 13.97 2.83 -12.14
C ALA A 149 13.62 4.31 -11.85
N ARG A 150 14.35 5.25 -12.46
CA ARG A 150 14.03 6.69 -12.37
C ARG A 150 12.71 7.02 -13.06
N GLN A 151 12.48 6.53 -14.27
CA GLN A 151 11.20 6.70 -14.98
C GLN A 151 10.03 6.05 -14.23
N PHE A 152 10.26 4.90 -13.62
CA PHE A 152 9.26 4.23 -12.77
C PHE A 152 8.92 5.09 -11.54
N ALA A 153 9.92 5.63 -10.87
CA ALA A 153 9.72 6.49 -9.70
C ALA A 153 8.93 7.77 -10.06
N GLU A 154 9.18 8.35 -11.24
CA GLU A 154 8.40 9.49 -11.75
C GLU A 154 6.93 9.12 -11.98
N ALA A 155 6.67 7.97 -12.61
CA ALA A 155 5.31 7.47 -12.82
C ALA A 155 4.59 7.20 -11.50
N GLN A 156 5.26 6.54 -10.55
CA GLN A 156 4.74 6.29 -9.21
C GLN A 156 4.38 7.61 -8.52
N LYS A 157 5.29 8.59 -8.53
CA LYS A 157 5.06 9.90 -7.92
C LYS A 157 3.85 10.61 -8.51
N ALA A 158 3.70 10.63 -9.84
CA ALA A 158 2.56 11.24 -10.51
C ALA A 158 1.22 10.59 -10.07
N HIS A 159 1.21 9.27 -9.98
CA HIS A 159 0.06 8.50 -9.50
C HIS A 159 -0.27 8.77 -8.03
N GLU A 160 0.75 8.86 -7.16
CA GLU A 160 0.60 9.22 -5.75
C GLU A 160 0.09 10.65 -5.57
N GLU A 161 0.58 11.62 -6.34
CA GLU A 161 0.10 13.00 -6.31
C GLU A 161 -1.37 13.09 -6.70
N TYR A 162 -1.78 12.44 -7.79
CA TYR A 162 -3.18 12.37 -8.20
C TYR A 162 -4.06 11.71 -7.13
N PHE A 163 -3.62 10.56 -6.62
CA PHE A 163 -4.31 9.83 -5.56
C PHE A 163 -4.51 10.69 -4.30
N ASN A 164 -3.43 11.27 -3.79
CA ASN A 164 -3.45 12.08 -2.57
C ASN A 164 -4.30 13.34 -2.77
N GLY A 165 -4.31 13.93 -3.97
CA GLY A 165 -5.19 15.04 -4.30
C GLY A 165 -6.67 14.68 -4.20
N ARG A 166 -7.07 13.48 -4.65
CA ARG A 166 -8.45 13.00 -4.51
C ARG A 166 -8.79 12.64 -3.06
N LEU A 167 -7.96 11.83 -2.42
CA LEU A 167 -8.17 11.43 -1.03
C LEU A 167 -8.20 12.64 -0.08
N GLY A 168 -7.41 13.69 -0.36
CA GLY A 168 -7.45 14.94 0.40
C GLY A 168 -8.80 15.67 0.33
N LYS A 169 -9.49 15.63 -0.83
CA LYS A 169 -10.85 16.18 -0.97
C LYS A 169 -11.88 15.37 -0.20
N VAL A 170 -11.74 14.04 -0.21
CA VAL A 170 -12.56 13.13 0.60
C VAL A 170 -12.36 13.44 2.09
N ASN A 171 -11.11 13.47 2.56
CA ASN A 171 -10.80 13.75 3.96
C ASN A 171 -11.34 15.11 4.40
N THR A 172 -11.22 16.16 3.58
CA THR A 172 -11.83 17.47 3.87
C THR A 172 -13.34 17.37 4.12
N GLN A 173 -14.05 16.57 3.32
CA GLN A 173 -15.50 16.38 3.50
C GLN A 173 -15.82 15.58 4.77
N ILE A 174 -15.02 14.55 5.07
CA ILE A 174 -15.14 13.77 6.31
C ILE A 174 -14.90 14.69 7.52
N ASP A 175 -13.81 15.47 7.51
CA ASP A 175 -13.46 16.38 8.60
C ASP A 175 -14.56 17.42 8.82
N ALA A 176 -15.15 17.96 7.75
CA ALA A 176 -16.28 18.87 7.85
C ALA A 176 -17.53 18.19 8.46
N ALA A 177 -17.82 16.95 8.06
CA ALA A 177 -18.96 16.19 8.59
C ALA A 177 -18.79 15.80 10.08
N TRP A 178 -17.55 15.57 10.50
CA TRP A 178 -17.19 15.12 11.85
C TRP A 178 -16.68 16.22 12.79
N SER A 179 -16.74 17.48 12.37
CA SER A 179 -16.35 18.63 13.19
C SER A 179 -17.11 18.65 14.53
N GLY A 180 -16.38 18.70 15.64
CA GLY A 180 -16.91 18.59 17.01
C GLY A 180 -17.20 17.16 17.49
N HIS A 181 -16.91 16.14 16.67
CA HIS A 181 -17.11 14.71 16.95
C HIS A 181 -15.87 13.86 16.63
N GLU A 182 -14.69 14.47 16.64
CA GLU A 182 -13.44 13.89 16.16
C GLU A 182 -13.06 12.60 16.93
N GLU A 183 -13.30 12.56 18.24
CA GLU A 183 -13.02 11.38 19.06
C GLU A 183 -13.89 10.18 18.68
N ARG A 184 -15.16 10.41 18.31
CA ARG A 184 -16.04 9.34 17.84
C ARG A 184 -15.61 8.83 16.48
N TRP A 185 -15.16 9.72 15.59
CA TRP A 185 -14.60 9.32 14.30
C TRP A 185 -13.34 8.46 14.46
N LYS A 186 -12.39 8.91 15.29
CA LYS A 186 -11.19 8.12 15.62
C LYS A 186 -11.55 6.74 16.14
N LYS A 187 -12.54 6.65 17.03
CA LYS A 187 -13.02 5.37 17.53
C LYS A 187 -13.53 4.45 16.41
N LEU A 188 -14.27 4.96 15.43
CA LEU A 188 -14.71 4.14 14.29
C LEU A 188 -13.52 3.64 13.45
N GLN A 189 -12.51 4.48 13.25
CA GLN A 189 -11.29 4.10 12.55
C GLN A 189 -10.48 3.04 13.32
N GLU A 190 -10.38 3.19 14.65
CA GLU A 190 -9.75 2.22 15.53
C GLU A 190 -10.50 0.88 15.55
N ASP A 191 -11.83 0.92 15.67
CA ASP A 191 -12.66 -0.28 15.67
C ASP A 191 -12.49 -1.04 14.33
N ALA A 192 -12.45 -0.32 13.19
CA ALA A 192 -12.14 -0.91 11.88
C ALA A 192 -10.73 -1.53 11.84
N TYR A 193 -9.72 -0.82 12.34
CA TYR A 193 -8.33 -1.31 12.40
C TYR A 193 -8.21 -2.58 13.25
N GLN A 194 -8.83 -2.62 14.42
CA GLN A 194 -8.80 -3.78 15.31
C GLN A 194 -9.53 -5.00 14.72
N ALA A 195 -10.58 -4.77 13.93
CA ALA A 195 -11.27 -5.84 13.22
C ALA A 195 -10.41 -6.50 12.12
N LYS A 196 -9.46 -5.76 11.54
CA LYS A 196 -8.61 -6.20 10.42
C LYS A 196 -7.14 -5.79 10.66
N PRO A 197 -6.44 -6.44 11.61
CA PRO A 197 -5.07 -6.10 11.94
C PRO A 197 -4.14 -6.37 10.76
N PHE A 198 -3.12 -5.53 10.61
CA PHE A 198 -2.13 -5.65 9.55
C PHE A 198 -1.10 -6.72 9.95
N PRO A 199 -0.64 -7.56 9.00
CA PRO A 199 0.51 -8.42 9.25
C PRO A 199 1.77 -7.55 9.43
N CYS A 200 2.56 -7.83 10.47
CA CYS A 200 3.87 -7.23 10.63
C CYS A 200 4.83 -7.80 9.58
N LEU A 201 5.08 -7.05 8.51
CA LEU A 201 6.04 -7.43 7.48
C LEU A 201 7.31 -6.58 7.58
N SER A 202 8.47 -7.24 7.54
CA SER A 202 9.76 -6.59 7.31
C SER A 202 10.10 -6.72 5.83
N PHE A 203 10.23 -5.58 5.14
CA PHE A 203 10.71 -5.54 3.76
C PHE A 203 12.23 -5.35 3.74
N ALA A 204 12.93 -6.20 2.99
CA ALA A 204 14.36 -6.01 2.71
C ALA A 204 14.51 -5.52 1.27
N CYS A 205 15.28 -4.46 1.07
CA CYS A 205 15.55 -3.94 -0.27
C CYS A 205 16.74 -4.63 -0.93
N GLN A 206 16.55 -4.99 -2.19
CA GLN A 206 17.62 -5.26 -3.13
C GLN A 206 17.46 -4.26 -4.29
N ASP A 207 18.56 -3.67 -4.72
CA ASP A 207 18.62 -2.78 -5.88
C ASP A 207 18.24 -3.57 -7.15
N TRP A 208 17.60 -2.91 -8.13
CA TRP A 208 17.09 -3.55 -9.35
C TRP A 208 17.37 -2.72 -10.61
#